data_AF-A0A3P7I832-F1
#
_entry.id   AF-A0A3P7I832-F1
#
_cell.length_a   1.000
_cell.length_b   1.000
_cell.length_c   1.000
_cell.angle_alpha   90.00
_cell.angle_beta   90.00
_cell.angle_gamma   90.00
#
_symmetry.space_group_name_H-M   'P 1'
#
loop_
_entity.id
_entity.type
_entity.pdbx_description
1 polymer ?
#
loop_
_entity_poly.entity_id
_entity_poly.type
_entity_poly.pdbx_seq_one_letter_code
_entity_poly.pdbx_strand_id
1 'polypeptide(L)'
;MQKTVYHHLNLFTFDGIGRFFVAECWVPLVHMDDVKAALEKGVETSGSTVRPVLNVLETPEVPPTYNRTNKFTEVFQGIVDSYGIATYRELNPAPFTIISFPFIFACMFGDMGHGMLMLLAGLYFVLREKNLIERNIKDEIFSMFFGGRYIILLMGLFSVHAGFMYNDMFAKSFNIFGSKWLNPYEQSELSHWINQSYVTHKDELREMDPGYSFQHEEGPYLFGMDPVWNLANNRLNFQNSLKMKISVIAGIAQMTFGVVLSLYNYR
;
A
#
# COMPACT_ATOMS: atom_id res chain seq x y z
N MET A 1 -19.15 31.69 1.70
CA MET A 1 -18.15 32.43 2.51
C MET A 1 -18.79 33.13 3.71
N GLN A 2 -19.71 34.08 3.53
CA GLN A 2 -20.38 34.79 4.65
C GLN A 2 -21.03 33.86 5.68
N LYS A 3 -21.79 32.84 5.23
CA LYS A 3 -22.41 31.85 6.14
C LYS A 3 -21.40 31.14 7.05
N THR A 4 -20.24 30.78 6.51
CA THR A 4 -19.16 30.11 7.26
C THR A 4 -18.55 31.03 8.30
N VAL A 5 -18.34 32.31 7.96
CA VAL A 5 -17.82 33.32 8.88
C VAL A 5 -18.78 33.53 10.06
N TYR A 6 -20.07 33.75 9.79
CA TYR A 6 -21.07 33.88 10.87
C TYR A 6 -21.21 32.62 11.70
N HIS A 7 -21.07 31.44 11.09
CA HIS A 7 -21.08 30.19 11.83
C HIS A 7 -19.90 30.06 12.80
N HIS A 8 -18.69 30.45 12.40
CA HIS A 8 -17.54 30.49 13.32
C HIS A 8 -17.66 31.56 14.39
N LEU A 9 -18.16 32.76 14.06
CA LEU A 9 -18.41 33.82 15.05
C LEU A 9 -19.43 33.39 16.12
N ASN A 10 -20.39 32.54 15.77
CA ASN A 10 -21.34 31.97 16.73
C ASN A 10 -20.69 31.00 17.72
N LEU A 11 -19.50 30.46 17.43
CA LEU A 11 -18.74 29.62 18.38
C LEU A 11 -17.94 30.46 19.37
N PHE A 12 -17.78 31.76 19.12
CA PHE A 12 -17.00 32.65 19.97
C PHE A 12 -17.86 33.17 21.12
N THR A 13 -17.23 33.40 22.27
CA THR A 13 -17.88 34.04 23.41
C THR A 13 -17.81 35.55 23.25
N PHE A 14 -18.94 36.23 23.45
CA PHE A 14 -19.03 37.68 23.34
C PHE A 14 -18.95 38.31 24.73
N ASP A 15 -17.93 39.16 24.97
CA ASP A 15 -17.86 39.97 26.18
C ASP A 15 -18.57 41.32 25.97
N GLY A 16 -19.69 41.51 26.66
CA GLY A 16 -20.52 42.71 26.58
C GLY A 16 -19.86 43.97 27.16
N ILE A 17 -18.86 43.84 28.03
CA ILE A 17 -18.21 44.99 28.69
C ILE A 17 -17.23 45.66 27.72
N GLY A 18 -16.36 44.88 27.08
CA GLY A 18 -15.35 45.39 26.16
C GLY A 18 -15.75 45.34 24.68
N ARG A 19 -16.92 44.80 24.34
CA ARG A 19 -17.39 44.58 22.96
C ARG A 19 -16.38 43.82 22.10
N PHE A 20 -15.75 42.79 22.65
CA PHE A 20 -14.81 41.92 21.95
C PHE A 20 -15.28 40.47 21.94
N PHE A 21 -14.83 39.72 20.94
CA PHE A 21 -15.03 38.28 20.85
C PHE A 21 -13.80 37.56 21.42
N VAL A 22 -14.04 36.56 22.25
CA VAL A 22 -13.01 35.65 22.77
C VAL A 22 -13.23 34.28 22.15
N ALA A 23 -12.14 33.66 21.72
CA ALA A 23 -12.16 32.34 21.13
C ALA A 23 -10.93 31.55 21.59
N GLU A 24 -11.14 30.29 21.92
CA GLU A 24 -10.08 29.33 22.20
C GLU A 24 -9.96 28.40 20.99
N CYS A 25 -8.73 28.16 20.52
CA CYS A 25 -8.51 27.34 19.33
C CYS A 25 -7.19 26.57 19.41
N TRP A 26 -7.19 25.38 18.81
CA TRP A 26 -5.99 24.57 18.66
C TRP A 26 -5.21 25.02 17.42
N VAL A 27 -3.95 25.41 17.62
CA VAL A 27 -3.05 25.84 16.54
C VAL A 27 -1.76 25.02 16.62
N PRO A 28 -1.29 24.40 15.52
CA PRO A 28 0.02 23.78 15.50
C PRO A 28 1.11 24.82 15.78
N LEU A 29 2.02 24.52 16.73
CA LEU A 29 3.09 25.45 17.13
C LEU A 29 3.91 25.99 15.96
N VAL A 30 4.10 25.18 14.91
CA VAL A 30 4.86 25.56 13.70
C VAL A 30 4.18 26.66 12.88
N HIS A 31 2.85 26.81 12.97
CA HIS A 31 2.07 27.80 12.22
C HIS A 31 1.64 29.00 13.09
N MET A 32 2.24 29.16 14.27
CA MET A 32 1.88 30.24 15.19
C MET A 32 2.17 31.63 14.60
N ASP A 33 3.28 31.76 13.88
CA ASP A 33 3.67 33.04 13.26
C ASP A 33 2.81 33.37 12.04
N ASP A 34 2.37 32.37 11.28
CA ASP A 34 1.44 32.53 10.16
C ASP A 34 0.09 33.11 10.66
N VAL A 35 -0.39 32.63 11.81
CA VAL A 35 -1.63 33.12 12.43
C VAL A 35 -1.47 34.58 12.90
N LYS A 36 -0.34 34.93 13.53
CA LYS A 36 -0.06 36.32 13.93
C LYS A 36 -0.04 37.26 12.73
N ALA A 37 0.67 36.88 11.66
CA ALA A 37 0.73 37.67 10.43
C ALA A 37 -0.65 37.83 9.77
N ALA A 38 -1.49 36.79 9.79
CA ALA A 38 -2.85 36.86 9.27
C ALA A 38 -3.74 37.81 10.10
N LEU A 39 -3.59 37.81 11.41
CA LEU A 39 -4.29 38.72 12.33
C LEU A 39 -3.88 40.18 12.13
N GLU A 40 -2.57 40.45 11.99
CA GLU A 40 -2.05 41.80 11.70
C GLU A 40 -2.59 42.34 10.37
N LYS A 41 -2.57 41.52 9.31
CA LYS A 41 -3.15 41.87 8.01
C LYS A 41 -4.66 42.16 8.09
N GLY A 42 -5.38 41.44 8.95
CA GLY A 42 -6.81 41.70 9.21
C GLY A 42 -7.06 43.06 9.86
N VAL A 43 -6.17 43.50 10.76
CA VAL A 43 -6.23 44.83 11.38
C VAL A 43 -5.98 45.93 10.35
N GLU A 44 -4.94 45.78 9.54
CA GLU A 44 -4.61 46.74 8.48
C GLU A 44 -5.76 46.91 7.50
N THR A 45 -6.41 45.82 7.11
CA THR A 45 -7.53 45.84 6.15
C THR A 45 -8.80 46.44 6.75
N SER A 46 -9.05 46.24 8.04
CA SER A 46 -10.22 46.78 8.74
C SER A 46 -10.05 48.24 9.18
N GLY A 47 -8.82 48.78 9.16
CA GLY A 47 -8.51 50.12 9.64
C GLY A 47 -8.75 50.29 11.15
N SER A 48 -8.85 49.19 11.89
CA SER A 48 -9.09 49.22 13.34
C SER A 48 -7.82 49.62 14.09
N THR A 49 -7.97 50.42 15.14
CA THR A 49 -6.86 50.76 16.05
C THR A 49 -6.56 49.67 17.07
N VAL A 50 -7.50 48.72 17.25
CA VAL A 50 -7.40 47.64 18.24
C VAL A 50 -6.66 46.45 17.64
N ARG A 51 -5.53 46.08 18.25
CA ARG A 51 -4.77 44.89 17.86
C ARG A 51 -5.38 43.63 18.49
N PRO A 52 -5.58 42.54 17.74
CA PRO A 52 -5.98 41.25 18.29
C PRO A 52 -4.88 40.74 19.21
N VAL A 53 -5.29 40.20 20.36
CA VAL A 53 -4.39 39.61 21.34
C VAL A 53 -4.40 38.10 21.12
N LEU A 54 -3.24 37.52 20.87
CA LEU A 54 -3.04 36.07 20.83
C LEU A 54 -2.28 35.64 22.08
N ASN A 55 -2.94 34.90 22.96
CA ASN A 55 -2.32 34.37 24.18
C ASN A 55 -2.22 32.85 24.10
N VAL A 56 -1.07 32.30 24.51
CA VAL A 56 -0.89 30.85 24.61
C VAL A 56 -1.43 30.41 25.96
N LEU A 57 -2.42 29.52 25.95
CA LEU A 57 -3.04 28.97 27.14
C LEU A 57 -2.44 27.59 27.44
N GLU A 58 -2.09 27.36 28.71
CA GLU A 58 -1.77 26.02 29.21
C GLU A 58 -3.06 25.36 29.70
N THR A 59 -3.42 24.23 29.10
CA THR A 59 -4.64 23.47 29.43
C THR A 59 -4.29 22.00 29.68
N PRO A 60 -4.96 21.32 30.62
CA PRO A 60 -4.82 19.87 30.82
C PRO A 60 -5.56 19.05 29.75
N GLU A 61 -6.34 19.69 28.87
CA GLU A 61 -7.08 19.00 27.81
C GLU A 61 -6.14 18.36 26.78
N VAL A 62 -6.55 17.19 26.27
CA VAL A 62 -5.77 16.47 25.25
C VAL A 62 -5.92 17.19 23.90
N PRO A 63 -4.83 17.70 23.32
CA PRO A 63 -4.89 18.36 22.02
C PRO A 63 -5.24 17.38 20.89
N PRO A 64 -5.84 17.87 19.79
CA PRO A 64 -6.12 17.06 18.62
C PRO A 64 -4.83 16.65 17.89
N THR A 65 -4.86 15.47 17.28
CA THR A 65 -3.76 14.96 16.45
C THR A 65 -3.81 15.57 15.06
N TYR A 66 -2.69 16.12 14.59
CA TYR A 66 -2.56 16.69 13.25
C TYR A 66 -1.41 16.03 12.48
N ASN A 67 -1.76 15.30 11.42
CA ASN A 67 -0.80 14.66 10.52
C ASN A 67 -0.66 15.49 9.24
N ARG A 68 0.57 15.90 8.91
CA ARG A 68 0.84 16.58 7.64
C ARG A 68 0.77 15.57 6.50
N THR A 69 -0.25 15.70 5.67
CA THR A 69 -0.42 14.86 4.49
C THR A 69 -0.04 15.62 3.23
N ASN A 70 0.55 14.91 2.27
CA ASN A 70 0.59 15.34 0.88
C ASN A 70 -0.45 14.54 0.08
N LYS A 71 -0.63 14.92 -1.17
CA LYS A 71 -1.54 14.27 -2.12
C LYS A 71 -1.38 12.75 -2.24
N PHE A 72 -0.17 12.23 -2.01
CA PHE A 72 0.13 10.81 -2.07
C PHE A 72 -0.18 10.11 -0.74
N THR A 73 0.26 10.67 0.39
CA THR A 73 0.10 10.09 1.73
C THR A 73 -1.30 10.24 2.29
N GLU A 74 -2.08 11.22 1.81
CA GLU A 74 -3.47 11.45 2.23
C GLU A 74 -4.34 10.19 2.07
N VAL A 75 -4.15 9.45 0.97
CA VAL A 75 -4.92 8.24 0.69
C VAL A 75 -4.60 7.14 1.71
N PHE A 76 -3.33 6.95 2.04
CA PHE A 76 -2.89 5.97 3.04
C PHE A 76 -3.30 6.38 4.45
N GLN A 77 -3.22 7.67 4.75
CA GLN A 77 -3.68 8.22 6.02
C GLN A 77 -5.18 7.99 6.20
N GLY A 78 -5.99 8.21 5.17
CA GLY A 78 -7.43 7.95 5.21
C GLY A 78 -7.78 6.50 5.54
N ILE A 79 -7.00 5.53 5.06
CA ILE A 79 -7.18 4.12 5.44
C ILE A 79 -6.85 3.90 6.91
N VAL A 80 -5.75 4.44 7.40
CA VAL A 80 -5.37 4.32 8.82
C VAL A 80 -6.42 4.97 9.72
N ASP A 81 -6.83 6.19 9.41
CA ASP A 81 -7.80 6.96 10.19
C ASP A 81 -9.19 6.31 10.18
N SER A 82 -9.53 5.53 9.14
CA SER A 82 -10.78 4.78 9.08
C SER A 82 -10.87 3.67 10.14
N TYR A 83 -9.72 3.14 10.59
CA TYR A 83 -9.68 2.20 11.70
C TYR A 83 -9.75 2.92 13.05
N GLY A 84 -9.04 4.04 13.18
CA GLY A 84 -9.07 4.88 14.37
C GLY A 84 -8.09 6.04 14.26
N ILE A 85 -8.42 7.15 14.93
CA ILE A 85 -7.56 8.33 15.01
C ILE A 85 -6.50 8.08 16.09
N ALA A 86 -5.22 8.27 15.73
CA ALA A 86 -4.09 8.12 16.65
C ALA A 86 -4.14 9.15 17.80
N THR A 87 -3.66 8.75 18.97
CA THR A 87 -3.58 9.64 20.14
C THR A 87 -2.49 10.72 19.97
N TYR A 88 -2.55 11.77 20.78
CA TYR A 88 -1.63 12.89 20.65
C TYR A 88 -0.17 12.46 20.83
N ARG A 89 0.66 12.77 19.84
CA ARG A 89 2.09 12.38 19.74
C ARG A 89 2.35 10.88 19.72
N GLU A 90 1.35 10.07 19.37
CA GLU A 90 1.56 8.67 19.03
C GLU A 90 2.22 8.52 17.67
N LEU A 91 3.03 7.47 17.51
CA LEU A 91 3.66 7.14 16.24
C LEU A 91 2.60 6.74 15.20
N ASN A 92 2.53 7.54 14.14
CA ASN A 92 1.60 7.30 13.04
C ASN A 92 2.03 6.05 12.23
N PRO A 93 1.15 5.05 12.03
CA PRO A 93 1.49 3.87 11.24
C PRO A 93 1.46 4.12 9.72
N ALA A 94 0.83 5.20 9.25
CA ALA A 94 0.62 5.48 7.83
C ALA A 94 1.90 5.43 6.96
N PRO A 95 3.06 5.98 7.39
CA PRO A 95 4.31 5.87 6.62
C PRO A 95 4.75 4.43 6.35
N PHE A 96 4.51 3.50 7.28
CA PHE A 96 4.83 2.09 7.11
C PHE A 96 3.80 1.39 6.24
N THR A 97 2.52 1.74 6.42
CA THR A 97 1.40 1.23 5.61
C THR A 97 1.57 1.53 4.13
N ILE A 98 2.22 2.64 3.75
CA ILE A 98 2.49 2.99 2.34
C ILE A 98 3.14 1.83 1.56
N ILE A 99 4.08 1.10 2.19
CA ILE A 99 4.80 0.01 1.55
C ILE A 99 4.28 -1.36 1.99
N SER A 100 4.04 -1.55 3.29
CA SER A 100 3.66 -2.87 3.81
C SER A 100 2.29 -3.33 3.29
N PHE A 101 1.32 -2.42 3.16
CA PHE A 101 -0.02 -2.79 2.70
C PHE A 101 -0.03 -3.26 1.23
N PRO A 102 0.51 -2.50 0.25
CA PRO A 102 0.64 -2.98 -1.12
C PRO A 102 1.50 -4.23 -1.27
N PHE A 103 2.55 -4.38 -0.43
CA PHE A 103 3.41 -5.57 -0.45
C PHE A 103 2.67 -6.83 0.00
N ILE A 104 1.95 -6.78 1.12
CA ILE A 104 1.15 -7.93 1.61
C ILE A 104 0.06 -8.28 0.60
N PHE A 105 -0.59 -7.28 0.01
CA PHE A 105 -1.54 -7.49 -1.09
C PHE A 105 -0.88 -8.25 -2.25
N ALA A 106 0.31 -7.84 -2.66
CA ALA A 106 1.03 -8.47 -3.76
C ALA A 106 1.43 -9.93 -3.47
N CYS A 107 1.78 -10.27 -2.23
CA CYS A 107 2.03 -11.65 -1.85
C CYS A 107 0.79 -12.55 -1.99
N MET A 108 -0.41 -11.99 -1.79
CA MET A 108 -1.70 -12.69 -1.92
C MET A 108 -2.20 -12.76 -3.36
N PHE A 109 -2.08 -11.65 -4.10
CA PHE A 109 -2.60 -11.51 -5.47
C PHE A 109 -1.59 -11.90 -6.56
N GLY A 110 -0.35 -12.19 -6.19
CA GLY A 110 0.84 -12.29 -7.05
C GLY A 110 0.67 -13.01 -8.40
N ASP A 111 0.21 -12.27 -9.40
CA ASP A 111 0.15 -12.65 -10.81
C ASP A 111 0.66 -11.45 -11.62
N MET A 112 1.64 -11.71 -12.49
CA MET A 112 2.27 -10.67 -13.31
C MET A 112 1.27 -10.04 -14.29
N GLY A 113 0.39 -10.84 -14.89
CA GLY A 113 -0.55 -10.40 -15.92
C GLY A 113 -1.65 -9.51 -15.33
N HIS A 114 -2.30 -9.98 -14.27
CA HIS A 114 -3.31 -9.20 -13.56
C HIS A 114 -2.70 -7.98 -12.86
N GLY A 115 -1.51 -8.12 -12.28
CA GLY A 115 -0.75 -6.99 -11.71
C GLY A 115 -0.46 -5.89 -12.74
N MET A 116 -0.12 -6.28 -13.98
CA MET A 116 0.12 -5.32 -15.07
C MET A 116 -1.16 -4.58 -15.45
N LEU A 117 -2.31 -5.25 -15.52
CA LEU A 117 -3.59 -4.61 -15.79
C LEU A 117 -3.96 -3.60 -14.69
N MET A 118 -3.76 -3.98 -13.42
CA MET A 118 -3.95 -3.07 -12.28
C MET A 118 -3.00 -1.86 -12.33
N LEU A 119 -1.72 -2.08 -12.66
CA LEU A 119 -0.72 -1.03 -12.80
C LEU A 119 -1.13 -0.04 -13.89
N LEU A 120 -1.59 -0.53 -15.05
CA LEU A 120 -2.07 0.30 -16.15
C LEU A 120 -3.33 1.11 -15.76
N ALA A 121 -4.28 0.50 -15.04
CA ALA A 121 -5.45 1.19 -14.54
C ALA A 121 -5.11 2.29 -13.51
N GLY A 122 -4.22 1.99 -12.56
CA GLY A 122 -3.71 2.96 -11.60
C GLY A 122 -2.96 4.11 -12.29
N LEU A 123 -2.12 3.79 -13.27
CA LEU A 123 -1.38 4.78 -14.06
C LEU A 123 -2.32 5.68 -14.86
N TYR A 124 -3.39 5.12 -15.44
CA TYR A 124 -4.42 5.90 -16.13
C TYR A 124 -5.06 6.94 -15.20
N PHE A 125 -5.44 6.56 -13.97
CA PHE A 125 -6.02 7.51 -13.01
C PHE A 125 -5.04 8.60 -12.58
N VAL A 126 -3.76 8.28 -12.43
CA VAL A 126 -2.72 9.27 -12.06
C VAL A 126 -2.43 10.24 -13.21
N LEU A 127 -2.36 9.75 -14.45
CA LEU A 127 -2.08 10.60 -15.63
C LEU A 127 -3.25 11.52 -15.99
N ARG A 128 -4.50 11.04 -15.86
CA ARG A 128 -5.70 11.80 -16.22
C ARG A 128 -6.34 12.56 -15.05
N GLU A 129 -5.62 12.70 -13.95
CA GLU A 129 -6.17 13.22 -12.70
C GLU A 129 -6.85 14.59 -12.82
N LYS A 130 -6.21 15.57 -13.47
CA LYS A 130 -6.79 16.92 -13.64
C LYS A 130 -8.13 16.88 -14.38
N ASN A 131 -8.18 16.10 -15.46
CA ASN A 131 -9.38 15.96 -16.26
C ASN A 131 -10.50 15.22 -15.50
N LEU A 132 -10.15 14.26 -14.64
CA LEU A 132 -11.11 13.52 -13.82
C LEU A 132 -11.69 14.38 -12.68
N ILE A 133 -10.86 15.23 -12.07
CA ILE A 133 -11.32 16.20 -11.06
C ILE A 133 -12.31 17.20 -11.69
N GLU A 134 -12.00 17.72 -12.88
CA GLU A 134 -12.86 18.68 -13.60
C GLU A 134 -14.22 18.08 -13.99
N ARG A 135 -14.29 16.78 -14.28
CA ARG A 135 -15.54 16.09 -14.66
C ARG A 135 -16.51 15.90 -13.50
N ASN A 136 -16.08 16.09 -12.25
CA ASN A 136 -16.91 16.03 -11.04
C ASN A 136 -17.91 14.86 -11.03
N ILE A 137 -17.42 13.65 -11.30
CA ILE A 137 -18.23 12.44 -11.36
C ILE A 137 -18.71 12.12 -9.93
N LYS A 138 -20.03 12.09 -9.73
CA LYS A 138 -20.67 11.87 -8.42
C LYS A 138 -20.92 10.41 -8.08
N ASP A 139 -20.45 9.48 -8.91
CA ASP A 139 -20.60 8.05 -8.66
C ASP A 139 -19.69 7.63 -7.49
N GLU A 140 -20.27 7.00 -6.47
CA GLU A 140 -19.58 6.66 -5.22
C GLU A 140 -18.47 5.64 -5.45
N ILE A 141 -18.73 4.64 -6.30
CA ILE A 141 -17.75 3.60 -6.66
C ILE A 141 -16.56 4.24 -7.36
N PHE A 142 -16.82 5.09 -8.35
CA PHE A 142 -15.77 5.79 -9.08
C PHE A 142 -14.95 6.72 -8.17
N SER A 143 -15.61 7.45 -7.27
CA SER A 143 -14.96 8.32 -6.30
C SER A 143 -14.01 7.54 -5.37
N MET A 144 -14.42 6.36 -4.90
CA MET A 144 -13.60 5.49 -4.07
C MET A 144 -12.33 5.02 -4.81
N PHE A 145 -12.47 4.52 -6.04
CA PHE A 145 -11.31 4.08 -6.84
C PHE A 145 -10.38 5.25 -7.19
N PHE A 146 -10.94 6.41 -7.52
CA PHE A 146 -10.17 7.61 -7.82
C PHE A 146 -9.42 8.15 -6.59
N GLY A 147 -10.06 8.13 -5.43
CA GLY A 147 -9.44 8.41 -4.14
C GLY A 147 -8.25 7.47 -3.89
N GLY A 148 -8.44 6.18 -4.16
CA GLY A 148 -7.45 5.11 -4.03
C GLY A 148 -6.35 5.03 -5.11
N ARG A 149 -6.25 5.98 -6.05
CA ARG A 149 -5.40 5.85 -7.26
C ARG A 149 -3.92 5.50 -6.99
N TYR A 150 -3.31 6.09 -5.96
CA TYR A 150 -1.92 5.82 -5.61
C TYR A 150 -1.73 4.44 -4.97
N ILE A 151 -2.75 3.96 -4.26
CA ILE A 151 -2.77 2.62 -3.65
C ILE A 151 -2.85 1.57 -4.74
N ILE A 152 -3.77 1.74 -5.69
CA ILE A 152 -3.93 0.83 -6.84
C ILE A 152 -2.64 0.76 -7.66
N LEU A 153 -1.98 1.92 -7.88
CA LEU A 153 -0.70 1.98 -8.59
C LEU A 153 0.38 1.15 -7.88
N LEU A 154 0.55 1.34 -6.56
CA LEU A 154 1.55 0.59 -5.79
C LEU A 154 1.20 -0.90 -5.70
N MET A 155 -0.07 -1.25 -5.50
CA MET A 155 -0.54 -2.64 -5.50
C MET A 155 -0.24 -3.34 -6.83
N GLY A 156 -0.48 -2.67 -7.96
CA GLY A 156 -0.12 -3.17 -9.28
C GLY A 156 1.39 -3.37 -9.44
N LEU A 157 2.19 -2.39 -9.02
CA LEU A 157 3.66 -2.46 -9.09
C LEU A 157 4.22 -3.65 -8.29
N PHE A 158 3.81 -3.78 -7.02
CA PHE A 158 4.26 -4.88 -6.17
C PHE A 158 3.70 -6.22 -6.65
N SER A 159 2.47 -6.26 -7.18
CA SER A 159 1.88 -7.47 -7.75
C SER A 159 2.65 -7.96 -8.97
N VAL A 160 3.12 -7.07 -9.85
CA VAL A 160 4.01 -7.44 -10.96
C VAL A 160 5.30 -8.05 -10.42
N HIS A 161 5.93 -7.42 -9.42
CA HIS A 161 7.15 -7.95 -8.80
C HIS A 161 6.92 -9.32 -8.14
N ALA A 162 5.84 -9.50 -7.39
CA ALA A 162 5.49 -10.78 -6.77
C ALA A 162 5.14 -11.85 -7.83
N GLY A 163 4.45 -11.47 -8.91
CA GLY A 163 4.17 -12.35 -10.05
C GLY A 163 5.44 -12.84 -10.75
N PHE A 164 6.44 -11.97 -10.91
CA PHE A 164 7.77 -12.37 -11.38
C PHE A 164 8.46 -13.34 -10.41
N MET A 165 8.38 -13.10 -9.10
CA MET A 165 8.94 -14.02 -8.09
C MET A 165 8.25 -15.38 -8.08
N TYR A 166 6.94 -15.43 -8.29
CA TYR A 166 6.20 -16.68 -8.43
C TYR A 166 6.33 -17.30 -9.83
N ASN A 167 6.87 -16.56 -10.80
CA ASN A 167 6.96 -16.94 -12.20
C ASN A 167 5.59 -17.40 -12.76
N ASP A 168 4.57 -16.57 -12.49
CA ASP A 168 3.19 -16.80 -12.94
C ASP A 168 2.62 -15.56 -13.64
N MET A 169 2.25 -15.75 -14.90
CA MET A 169 1.51 -14.79 -15.71
C MET A 169 0.33 -15.50 -16.36
N PHE A 170 -0.90 -15.18 -15.94
CA PHE A 170 -2.11 -15.83 -16.45
C PHE A 170 -2.04 -17.37 -16.41
N ALA A 171 -1.54 -17.94 -15.32
CA ALA A 171 -1.30 -19.38 -15.12
C ALA A 171 -0.20 -20.01 -16.00
N LYS A 172 0.64 -19.18 -16.65
CA LYS A 172 1.78 -19.62 -17.47
C LYS A 172 3.09 -19.10 -16.88
N SER A 173 4.15 -19.90 -17.03
CA SER A 173 5.48 -19.57 -16.53
C SER A 173 6.45 -19.26 -17.66
N PHE A 174 7.44 -18.42 -17.37
CA PHE A 174 8.45 -17.98 -18.32
C PHE A 174 9.79 -18.61 -18.05
N ASN A 175 10.40 -19.18 -19.10
CA ASN A 175 11.76 -19.69 -19.04
C ASN A 175 12.75 -18.62 -19.53
N ILE A 176 13.19 -17.74 -18.62
CA ILE A 176 14.10 -16.62 -18.93
C ILE A 176 15.56 -17.06 -18.80
N PHE A 177 15.90 -17.84 -17.77
CA PHE A 177 17.28 -18.21 -17.44
C PHE A 177 17.66 -19.66 -17.78
N GLY A 178 16.75 -20.43 -18.39
CA GLY A 178 16.89 -21.87 -18.52
C GLY A 178 16.43 -22.59 -17.25
N SER A 179 15.65 -23.67 -17.39
CA SER A 179 15.30 -24.53 -16.25
C SER A 179 16.56 -25.23 -15.75
N LYS A 180 16.68 -25.37 -14.43
CA LYS A 180 17.79 -26.09 -13.77
C LYS A 180 17.47 -27.58 -13.56
N TRP A 181 16.30 -28.00 -14.04
CA TRP A 181 15.90 -29.39 -14.10
C TRP A 181 16.16 -29.93 -15.49
N LEU A 182 16.96 -30.98 -15.54
CA LEU A 182 17.27 -31.71 -16.77
C LEU A 182 16.49 -33.02 -16.82
N ASN A 183 16.21 -33.46 -18.03
CA ASN A 183 15.66 -34.78 -18.26
C ASN A 183 16.76 -35.84 -18.02
N PRO A 184 16.62 -36.76 -17.06
CA PRO A 184 17.60 -37.81 -16.81
C PRO A 184 17.49 -38.99 -17.80
N TYR A 185 16.40 -39.06 -18.59
CA TYR A 185 16.08 -40.21 -19.43
C TYR A 185 16.68 -40.11 -20.84
N GLU A 186 17.10 -41.26 -21.40
CA GLU A 186 17.64 -41.32 -22.76
C GLU A 186 16.54 -41.13 -23.81
N GLN A 187 16.89 -40.56 -24.97
CA GLN A 187 15.94 -40.25 -26.04
C GLN A 187 15.23 -41.49 -26.60
N SER A 188 15.90 -42.65 -26.58
CA SER A 188 15.38 -43.95 -27.00
C SER A 188 14.19 -44.38 -26.11
N GLU A 189 14.36 -44.33 -24.79
CA GLU A 189 13.32 -44.65 -23.80
C GLU A 189 12.15 -43.67 -23.89
N LEU A 190 12.46 -42.38 -24.07
CA LEU A 190 11.44 -41.34 -24.23
C LEU A 190 10.53 -41.62 -25.43
N SER A 191 11.12 -42.01 -26.56
CA SER A 191 10.37 -42.34 -27.79
C SER A 191 9.47 -43.56 -27.60
N HIS A 192 9.92 -44.57 -26.85
CA HIS A 192 9.13 -45.74 -26.52
C HIS A 192 7.92 -45.37 -25.65
N TRP A 193 8.12 -44.57 -24.61
CA TRP A 193 7.03 -44.15 -23.70
C TRP A 193 6.01 -43.25 -24.40
N ILE A 194 6.46 -42.35 -25.28
CA ILE A 194 5.57 -41.53 -26.09
C ILE A 194 4.67 -42.43 -26.96
N ASN A 195 5.26 -43.39 -27.68
CA ASN A 195 4.48 -44.33 -28.50
C ASN A 195 3.51 -45.17 -27.65
N GLN A 196 3.93 -45.62 -26.47
CA GLN A 196 3.10 -46.37 -25.54
C GLN A 196 1.91 -45.56 -25.00
N SER A 197 2.12 -44.28 -24.69
CA SER A 197 1.04 -43.37 -24.27
C SER A 197 0.02 -43.14 -25.39
N TYR A 198 0.46 -43.06 -26.65
CA TYR A 198 -0.43 -42.93 -27.82
C TYR A 198 -1.30 -44.17 -28.02
N VAL A 199 -0.73 -45.36 -27.85
CA VAL A 199 -1.46 -46.64 -27.99
C VAL A 199 -2.44 -46.86 -26.83
N THR A 200 -2.05 -46.49 -25.61
CA THR A 200 -2.84 -46.76 -24.39
C THR A 200 -3.84 -45.65 -24.07
N HIS A 201 -3.74 -44.49 -24.74
CA HIS A 201 -4.51 -43.26 -24.45
C HIS A 201 -4.49 -42.87 -22.97
N LYS A 202 -3.35 -43.07 -22.29
CA LYS A 202 -3.14 -42.70 -20.89
C LYS A 202 -1.84 -41.92 -20.75
N ASP A 203 -1.90 -40.84 -19.97
CA ASP A 203 -0.71 -40.06 -19.60
C ASP A 203 0.13 -40.88 -18.62
N GLU A 204 1.29 -41.34 -19.07
CA GLU A 204 2.27 -41.98 -18.19
C GLU A 204 3.07 -40.91 -17.45
N LEU A 205 2.76 -40.73 -16.17
CA LEU A 205 3.51 -39.83 -15.30
C LEU A 205 4.78 -40.50 -14.81
N ARG A 206 5.90 -39.78 -14.91
CA ARG A 206 7.20 -40.22 -14.42
C ARG A 206 7.71 -39.25 -13.38
N GLU A 207 8.32 -39.81 -12.34
CA GLU A 207 9.01 -39.05 -11.32
C GLU A 207 10.45 -38.80 -11.78
N MET A 208 10.94 -37.58 -11.55
CA MET A 208 12.34 -37.24 -11.78
C MET A 208 13.03 -37.28 -10.42
N ASP A 209 14.00 -38.18 -10.25
CA ASP A 209 14.78 -38.24 -9.02
C ASP A 209 15.62 -36.95 -8.90
N PRO A 210 15.46 -36.15 -7.82
CA PRO A 210 16.22 -34.94 -7.61
C PRO A 210 17.74 -35.16 -7.63
N GLY A 211 18.22 -36.34 -7.23
CA GLY A 211 19.66 -36.64 -7.17
C GLY A 211 20.37 -36.55 -8.52
N TYR A 212 19.68 -36.90 -9.61
CA TYR A 212 20.24 -36.91 -10.98
C TYR A 212 19.64 -35.82 -11.87
N SER A 213 18.40 -35.42 -11.61
CA SER A 213 17.65 -34.52 -12.49
C SER A 213 17.85 -33.04 -12.17
N PHE A 214 18.25 -32.72 -10.93
CA PHE A 214 18.53 -31.35 -10.52
C PHE A 214 20.03 -31.05 -10.63
N GLN A 215 20.38 -29.99 -11.37
CA GLN A 215 21.76 -29.53 -11.52
C GLN A 215 22.29 -28.88 -10.24
N HIS A 216 22.73 -29.70 -9.28
CA HIS A 216 23.26 -29.23 -8.00
C HIS A 216 24.47 -28.30 -8.14
N GLU A 217 25.28 -28.47 -9.20
CA GLU A 217 26.48 -27.67 -9.45
C GLU A 217 26.17 -26.23 -9.88
N GLU A 218 25.06 -26.01 -10.60
CA GLU A 218 24.67 -24.69 -11.10
C GLU A 218 23.76 -23.92 -10.13
N GLY A 219 23.23 -24.60 -9.10
CA GLY A 219 22.38 -24.00 -8.08
C GLY A 219 20.91 -23.78 -8.51
N PRO A 220 20.10 -23.12 -7.66
CA PRO A 220 18.69 -22.89 -7.93
C PRO A 220 18.46 -21.87 -9.06
N TYR A 221 17.23 -21.83 -9.58
CA TYR A 221 16.83 -20.83 -10.57
C TYR A 221 17.10 -19.41 -10.07
N LEU A 222 17.72 -18.58 -10.92
CA LEU A 222 18.33 -17.31 -10.51
C LEU A 222 17.32 -16.31 -9.94
N PHE A 223 16.10 -16.29 -10.47
CA PHE A 223 15.08 -15.32 -10.06
C PHE A 223 13.67 -15.92 -10.11
N GLY A 224 13.06 -16.11 -8.94
CA GLY A 224 11.72 -16.67 -8.79
C GLY A 224 11.68 -18.20 -8.82
N MET A 225 10.53 -18.77 -9.19
CA MET A 225 10.34 -20.22 -9.26
C MET A 225 10.73 -20.78 -10.64
N ASP A 226 11.34 -21.98 -10.63
CA ASP A 226 11.70 -22.68 -11.86
C ASP A 226 10.44 -23.02 -12.69
N PRO A 227 10.41 -22.72 -14.00
CA PRO A 227 9.28 -23.02 -14.88
C PRO A 227 8.85 -24.48 -14.90
N VAL A 228 9.75 -25.44 -14.60
CA VAL A 228 9.44 -26.87 -14.60
C VAL A 228 8.28 -27.20 -13.66
N TRP A 229 8.15 -26.44 -12.55
CA TRP A 229 7.09 -26.65 -11.58
C TRP A 229 5.71 -26.33 -12.13
N ASN A 230 5.58 -25.53 -13.19
CA ASN A 230 4.28 -25.31 -13.80
C ASN A 230 3.83 -26.50 -14.65
N LEU A 231 4.79 -27.28 -15.18
CA LEU A 231 4.54 -28.50 -15.95
C LEU A 231 4.30 -29.72 -15.06
N ALA A 232 4.83 -29.71 -13.84
CA ALA A 232 4.78 -30.85 -12.93
C ALA A 232 3.39 -31.06 -12.31
N ASN A 233 2.94 -32.32 -12.18
CA ASN A 233 1.68 -32.64 -11.51
C ASN A 233 1.74 -32.47 -9.99
N ASN A 234 2.91 -32.63 -9.38
CA ASN A 234 3.12 -32.42 -7.94
C ASN A 234 3.38 -30.95 -7.57
N ARG A 235 3.15 -29.99 -8.48
CA ARG A 235 3.38 -28.55 -8.25
C ARG A 235 2.72 -28.00 -7.01
N LEU A 236 1.50 -28.46 -6.70
CA LEU A 236 0.73 -27.97 -5.56
C LEU A 236 1.41 -28.32 -4.25
N ASN A 237 2.02 -29.51 -4.14
CA ASN A 237 2.71 -29.93 -2.92
C ASN A 237 3.94 -29.04 -2.66
N PHE A 238 4.70 -28.73 -3.71
CA PHE A 238 5.86 -27.84 -3.62
C PHE A 238 5.44 -26.39 -3.32
N GLN A 239 4.52 -25.82 -4.11
CA GLN A 239 4.10 -24.42 -3.98
C GLN A 239 3.38 -24.15 -2.65
N ASN A 240 2.55 -25.08 -2.17
CA ASN A 240 1.86 -24.90 -0.89
C ASN A 240 2.85 -24.89 0.28
N SER A 241 3.83 -25.81 0.27
CA SER A 241 4.90 -25.84 1.28
C SER A 241 5.71 -24.54 1.28
N LEU A 242 6.07 -24.04 0.09
CA LEU A 242 6.80 -22.78 -0.06
C LEU A 242 5.97 -21.57 0.45
N LYS A 243 4.73 -21.41 -0.04
CA LYS A 243 3.85 -20.29 0.32
C LYS A 243 3.53 -20.27 1.82
N MET A 244 3.29 -21.42 2.43
CA MET A 244 3.04 -21.52 3.87
C MET A 244 4.25 -21.01 4.67
N LYS A 245 5.47 -21.45 4.33
CA LYS A 245 6.68 -21.02 5.03
C LYS A 245 6.95 -19.52 4.87
N ILE A 246 6.80 -19.00 3.65
CA ILE A 246 6.96 -17.56 3.38
C ILE A 246 5.93 -16.73 4.16
N SER A 247 4.67 -17.16 4.20
CA SER A 247 3.60 -16.48 4.94
C SER A 247 3.90 -16.38 6.44
N VAL A 248 4.37 -17.47 7.05
CA VAL A 248 4.76 -17.46 8.47
C VAL A 248 5.93 -16.52 8.74
N ILE A 249 6.97 -16.53 7.89
CA ILE A 249 8.13 -15.65 8.03
C ILE A 249 7.73 -14.18 7.91
N ALA A 250 6.94 -13.83 6.89
CA ALA A 250 6.45 -12.48 6.67
C ALA A 250 5.55 -11.99 7.83
N GLY A 251 4.65 -12.85 8.32
CA GLY A 251 3.76 -12.53 9.44
C GLY A 251 4.52 -12.29 10.74
N ILE A 252 5.48 -13.15 11.09
CA ILE A 252 6.31 -12.96 12.30
C ILE A 252 7.14 -11.68 12.18
N ALA A 253 7.74 -11.41 11.01
CA ALA A 253 8.51 -10.19 10.80
C ALA A 253 7.65 -8.92 10.96
N GLN A 254 6.44 -8.90 10.38
CA GLN A 254 5.50 -7.79 10.49
C GLN A 254 5.05 -7.56 11.95
N MET A 255 4.68 -8.62 12.67
CA MET A 255 4.25 -8.50 14.08
C MET A 255 5.40 -8.05 14.98
N THR A 256 6.60 -8.60 14.79
CA THR A 256 7.80 -8.20 15.54
C THR A 256 8.13 -6.72 15.30
N PHE A 257 8.01 -6.26 14.06
CA PHE A 257 8.17 -4.85 13.73
C PHE A 257 7.15 -3.96 14.46
N GLY A 258 5.88 -4.37 14.53
CA GLY A 258 4.85 -3.66 15.30
C GLY A 258 5.18 -3.55 16.80
N VAL A 259 5.70 -4.62 17.41
CA VAL A 259 6.14 -4.59 18.82
C VAL A 259 7.33 -3.65 19.02
N VAL A 260 8.26 -3.58 18.07
CA VAL A 260 9.38 -2.62 18.11
C VAL A 260 8.86 -1.18 18.05
N LEU A 261 7.83 -0.88 17.25
CA LEU A 261 7.22 0.46 17.22
C LEU A 261 6.56 0.84 18.55
N SER A 262 5.96 -0.14 19.25
CA SER A 262 5.40 0.09 20.58
C SER A 262 6.48 0.58 21.57
N LEU A 263 7.71 0.06 21.50
CA LEU A 263 8.82 0.55 22.33
C LEU A 263 9.14 2.03 22.10
N TYR A 264 8.98 2.53 20.87
CA TYR A 264 9.20 3.94 20.54
C TYR A 264 8.07 4.85 21.06
N ASN A 265 6.86 4.33 21.26
CA ASN A 265 5.77 5.09 21.88
C ASN A 265 5.93 5.22 23.41
N TYR A 266 6.61 4.27 24.06
CA TYR A 266 6.87 4.32 25.50
C TYR A 266 8.04 5.23 25.90
N ARG A 267 8.93 5.56 24.95
CA ARG A 267 10.10 6.44 25.17
C ARG A 267 9.77 7.89 24.84
#